data_AF-A0A7S2RYA8-F1
#
_entry.id   AF-A0A7S2RYA8-F1
#
_cell.length_a   1.000
_cell.length_b   1.000
_cell.length_c   1.000
_cell.angle_alpha   90.00
_cell.angle_beta   90.00
_cell.angle_gamma   90.00
#
_symmetry.space_group_name_H-M   'P 1'
#
loop_
_entity.id
_entity.type
_entity.pdbx_description
1 polymer ?
#
loop_
_entity_poly.entity_id
_entity_poly.type
_entity_poly.pdbx_seq_one_letter_code
_entity_poly.pdbx_strand_id
1 'polypeptide(L)'
;APSSHIPTPPPKDDPAKWSNGGRGHAPTSSLVLQLDQVATQRVLGHQIGWMELALQDPQRGTGACSDDPWTLGSRALWIFALLANLSLPVHRDTAAEIRRLFVHCVQLLFLRRQRTLAGTPSLLRNPVDRSLALVLVVTGRFFNQGPPPCPSC
;
A
#
# COMPACT_ATOMS: atom_id res chain seq x y z
N ALA A 1 2.58 29.43 22.52
CA ALA A 1 1.82 28.45 21.72
C ALA A 1 2.79 27.79 20.74
N PRO A 2 2.87 26.45 20.67
CA PRO A 2 3.71 25.81 19.66
C PRO A 2 3.07 26.05 18.28
N SER A 3 3.83 26.62 17.35
CA SER A 3 3.40 26.83 15.96
C SER A 3 3.02 25.50 15.33
N SER A 4 1.73 25.31 15.05
CA SER A 4 1.22 24.24 14.21
C SER A 4 1.68 24.49 12.78
N HIS A 5 2.91 24.07 12.47
CA HIS A 5 3.43 24.08 11.13
C HIS A 5 2.63 23.05 10.33
N ILE A 6 1.55 23.48 9.68
CA ILE A 6 0.82 22.64 8.73
C ILE A 6 1.81 22.37 7.59
N PRO A 7 2.22 21.12 7.35
CA PRO A 7 3.12 20.83 6.25
C PRO A 7 2.43 21.25 4.96
N THR A 8 3.06 22.15 4.20
CA THR A 8 2.58 22.50 2.87
C THR A 8 2.60 21.23 2.03
N PRO A 9 1.47 20.84 1.41
CA PRO A 9 1.44 19.64 0.59
C PRO A 9 2.48 19.77 -0.54
N PRO A 10 3.09 18.65 -0.97
CA PRO A 10 3.97 18.69 -2.12
C PRO A 10 3.21 19.16 -3.37
N PRO A 11 3.90 19.76 -4.36
CA PRO A 11 3.27 20.12 -5.63
C PRO A 11 2.52 18.92 -6.23
N LYS A 12 1.29 19.14 -6.72
CA LYS A 12 0.46 18.09 -7.33
C LYS A 12 1.11 17.48 -8.59
N ASP A 13 1.96 18.24 -9.25
CA ASP A 13 2.62 17.86 -10.51
C ASP A 13 3.88 17.01 -10.29
N ASP A 14 4.33 16.85 -9.05
CA ASP A 14 5.54 16.08 -8.72
C ASP A 14 5.17 14.87 -7.84
N PRO A 15 4.64 13.79 -8.43
CA PRO A 15 4.24 12.60 -7.70
C PRO A 15 5.43 11.98 -6.95
N ALA A 16 6.69 12.26 -7.35
CA ALA A 16 7.92 11.79 -6.69
C ALA A 16 8.08 12.39 -5.27
N LYS A 17 7.56 13.59 -5.03
CA LYS A 17 7.54 14.19 -3.67
C LYS A 17 6.48 13.59 -2.76
N TRP A 18 5.40 13.05 -3.33
CA TRP A 18 4.39 12.25 -2.61
C TRP A 18 4.83 10.78 -2.39
N SER A 19 5.95 10.41 -3.02
CA SER A 19 6.33 9.04 -3.41
C SER A 19 7.39 8.41 -2.51
N ASN A 20 8.12 9.25 -1.77
CA ASN A 20 9.14 8.84 -0.80
C ASN A 20 8.57 8.08 0.41
N GLY A 21 7.40 7.43 0.29
CA GLY A 21 6.79 6.60 1.32
C GLY A 21 6.48 7.35 2.61
N GLY A 22 6.36 8.68 2.54
CA GLY A 22 6.28 9.50 3.73
C GLY A 22 7.60 9.65 4.49
N ARG A 23 8.79 9.54 3.88
CA ARG A 23 10.01 10.16 4.43
C ARG A 23 9.83 11.69 4.27
N GLY A 24 9.22 12.52 5.13
CA GLY A 24 8.77 12.45 6.52
C GLY A 24 7.38 13.06 6.72
N HIS A 25 6.35 12.55 6.03
CA HIS A 25 4.94 12.94 6.23
C HIS A 25 4.00 11.73 6.24
N ALA A 26 3.19 11.61 7.29
CA ALA A 26 2.10 10.63 7.37
C ALA A 26 0.90 11.08 6.52
N PRO A 27 0.09 10.15 5.97
CA PRO A 27 -1.12 10.47 5.23
C PRO A 27 -2.20 10.96 6.18
N THR A 28 -2.21 12.26 6.48
CA THR A 28 -3.29 12.87 7.27
C THR A 28 -4.52 13.08 6.40
N SER A 29 -5.71 13.08 7.01
CA SER A 29 -6.96 13.33 6.29
C SER A 29 -6.92 14.65 5.52
N SER A 30 -6.39 15.73 6.11
CA SER A 30 -6.26 17.03 5.43
C SER A 30 -5.41 16.96 4.17
N LEU A 31 -4.34 16.16 4.19
CA LEU A 31 -3.43 16.02 3.05
C LEU A 31 -4.02 15.13 1.96
N VAL A 32 -4.66 14.03 2.35
CA VAL A 32 -5.29 13.10 1.41
C VAL A 32 -6.49 13.73 0.71
N LEU A 33 -7.30 14.52 1.43
CA LEU A 33 -8.46 15.23 0.86
C LEU A 33 -8.08 16.33 -0.14
N GLN A 34 -6.82 16.78 -0.16
CA GLN A 34 -6.34 17.74 -1.17
C GLN A 34 -6.00 17.08 -2.51
N LEU A 35 -5.86 15.75 -2.53
CA LEU A 35 -5.65 14.97 -3.74
C LEU A 35 -6.99 14.80 -4.45
N ASP A 36 -7.05 15.26 -5.70
CA ASP A 36 -8.14 14.85 -6.60
C ASP A 36 -8.00 13.37 -6.99
N GLN A 37 -8.97 12.84 -7.73
CA GLN A 37 -8.98 11.42 -8.10
C GLN A 37 -7.80 11.05 -9.03
N VAL A 38 -7.37 11.94 -9.91
CA VAL A 38 -6.23 11.70 -10.81
C VAL A 38 -4.93 11.66 -10.02
N ALA A 39 -4.73 12.61 -9.11
CA ALA A 39 -3.59 12.66 -8.22
C ALA A 39 -3.57 11.45 -7.27
N THR A 40 -4.71 11.09 -6.68
CA THR A 40 -4.85 9.89 -5.83
C THR A 40 -4.42 8.64 -6.58
N GLN A 41 -4.90 8.45 -7.81
CA GLN A 41 -4.52 7.32 -8.66
C GLN A 41 -3.03 7.31 -9.02
N ARG A 42 -2.45 8.47 -9.37
CA ARG A 42 -1.01 8.59 -9.67
C ARG A 42 -0.15 8.24 -8.47
N VAL A 43 -0.49 8.76 -7.29
CA VAL A 43 0.24 8.47 -6.05
C VAL A 43 0.09 6.99 -5.68
N LEU A 44 -1.10 6.42 -5.84
CA LEU A 44 -1.34 4.98 -5.62
C LEU A 44 -0.49 4.13 -6.57
N GLY A 45 -0.49 4.43 -7.87
CA GLY A 45 0.34 3.75 -8.86
C GLY A 45 1.84 3.80 -8.51
N HIS A 46 2.31 4.94 -7.99
CA HIS A 46 3.69 5.03 -7.50
C HIS A 46 3.96 4.11 -6.30
N GLN A 47 3.04 4.04 -5.32
CA GLN A 47 3.20 3.12 -4.19
C GLN A 47 3.23 1.65 -4.65
N ILE A 48 2.42 1.31 -5.66
CA ILE A 48 2.39 -0.03 -6.27
C ILE A 48 3.71 -0.34 -6.98
N GLY A 49 4.23 0.59 -7.79
CA GLY A 49 5.51 0.41 -8.50
C GLY A 49 6.68 0.17 -7.55
N TRP A 50 6.65 0.75 -6.34
CA TRP A 50 7.64 0.44 -5.32
C TRP A 50 7.55 -1.00 -4.80
N MET A 51 6.34 -1.55 -4.65
CA MET A 51 6.16 -2.96 -4.29
C MET A 51 6.64 -3.90 -5.40
N GLU A 52 6.45 -3.53 -6.66
CA GLU A 52 6.95 -4.28 -7.82
C GLU A 52 8.47 -4.35 -7.83
N LEU A 53 9.15 -3.22 -7.60
CA LEU A 53 10.61 -3.18 -7.49
C LEU A 53 11.11 -4.10 -6.37
N ALA A 54 10.39 -4.16 -5.25
CA ALA A 54 10.77 -5.03 -4.13
C ALA A 54 10.50 -6.52 -4.39
N LEU A 55 9.58 -6.86 -5.29
CA LEU A 55 9.35 -8.22 -5.77
C LEU A 55 10.43 -8.67 -6.77
N GLN A 56 10.86 -7.75 -7.65
CA GLN A 56 11.86 -8.04 -8.69
C GLN A 56 13.28 -8.18 -8.14
N ASP A 57 13.62 -7.42 -7.11
CA ASP A 57 14.94 -7.49 -6.49
C ASP A 57 14.85 -7.66 -4.97
N PRO A 58 14.66 -8.91 -4.49
CA PRO A 58 14.58 -9.20 -3.06
C PRO A 58 15.89 -8.95 -2.29
N GLN A 59 17.02 -8.85 -3.00
CA GLN A 59 18.37 -8.73 -2.44
C GLN A 59 18.81 -7.26 -2.27
N ARG A 60 18.27 -6.31 -3.06
CA ARG A 60 18.66 -4.89 -3.01
C ARG A 60 18.26 -4.10 -1.76
N GLY A 61 17.72 -4.73 -0.72
CA GLY A 61 17.33 -4.01 0.50
C GLY A 61 16.25 -2.94 0.25
N THR A 62 15.51 -3.03 -0.86
CA THR A 62 14.43 -2.13 -1.25
C THR A 62 13.16 -2.45 -0.44
N GLY A 63 13.23 -2.24 0.87
CA GLY A 63 12.16 -1.98 1.85
C GLY A 63 10.88 -2.84 1.96
N ALA A 64 10.42 -3.58 0.94
CA ALA A 64 9.23 -4.44 1.05
C ALA A 64 9.59 -5.87 1.44
N CYS A 65 10.83 -6.27 1.13
CA CYS A 65 11.46 -7.47 1.66
C CYS A 65 12.28 -7.21 2.94
N SER A 66 12.55 -5.95 3.30
CA SER A 66 13.16 -5.65 4.59
C SER A 66 12.15 -5.93 5.70
N ASP A 67 12.65 -6.37 6.85
CA ASP A 67 11.85 -6.44 8.08
C ASP A 67 11.73 -5.07 8.76
N ASP A 68 12.15 -3.99 8.09
CA ASP A 68 12.00 -2.63 8.61
C ASP A 68 10.51 -2.27 8.65
N PRO A 69 9.90 -2.25 9.85
CA PRO A 69 8.48 -1.99 10.00
C PRO A 69 8.14 -0.55 9.58
N TRP A 70 9.13 0.35 9.62
CA TRP A 70 8.93 1.76 9.36
C TRP A 70 8.68 2.01 7.87
N THR A 71 9.49 1.40 6.98
CA THR A 71 9.35 1.61 5.54
C THR A 71 8.09 1.01 4.96
N LEU A 72 7.69 -0.19 5.40
CA LEU A 72 6.51 -0.84 4.85
C LEU A 72 5.22 -0.44 5.59
N GLY A 73 5.27 -0.23 6.91
CA GLY A 73 4.12 0.23 7.69
C GLY A 73 3.64 1.61 7.24
N SER A 74 4.56 2.57 7.07
CA SER A 74 4.23 3.89 6.54
C SER A 74 3.60 3.81 5.13
N ARG A 75 4.14 2.94 4.27
CA ARG A 75 3.61 2.75 2.91
C ARG A 75 2.25 2.07 2.90
N ALA A 76 2.04 1.06 3.72
CA ALA A 76 0.74 0.40 3.84
C ALA A 76 -0.33 1.38 4.33
N LEU A 77 0.02 2.28 5.26
CA LEU A 77 -0.86 3.36 5.71
C LEU A 77 -1.20 4.32 4.56
N TRP A 78 -0.21 4.71 3.75
CA TRP A 78 -0.43 5.53 2.56
C TRP A 78 -1.33 4.84 1.54
N ILE A 79 -1.06 3.57 1.23
CA ILE A 79 -1.90 2.77 0.32
C ILE A 79 -3.33 2.71 0.84
N PHE A 80 -3.52 2.41 2.13
CA PHE A 80 -4.84 2.36 2.74
C PHE A 80 -5.57 3.71 2.66
N ALA A 81 -4.88 4.81 2.98
CA ALA A 81 -5.47 6.15 2.93
C ALA A 81 -5.86 6.56 1.50
N LEU A 82 -5.03 6.23 0.50
CA LEU A 82 -5.32 6.49 -0.90
C LEU A 82 -6.50 5.64 -1.40
N LEU A 83 -6.54 4.35 -1.02
CA LEU A 83 -7.67 3.47 -1.32
C LEU A 83 -8.97 4.02 -0.70
N ALA A 84 -8.93 4.50 0.54
CA ALA A 84 -10.08 5.10 1.20
C ALA A 84 -10.55 6.42 0.55
N ASN A 85 -9.67 7.12 -0.18
CA ASN A 85 -9.99 8.37 -0.88
C ASN A 85 -10.50 8.15 -2.32
N LEU A 86 -10.45 6.92 -2.84
CA LEU A 86 -10.96 6.63 -4.18
C LEU A 86 -12.49 6.78 -4.23
N SER A 87 -12.98 7.56 -5.20
CA SER A 87 -14.41 7.68 -5.45
C SER A 87 -14.95 6.41 -6.11
N LEU A 88 -16.14 5.99 -5.68
CA LEU A 88 -16.89 4.90 -6.30
C LEU A 88 -17.93 5.49 -7.30
N PRO A 89 -18.21 4.82 -8.43
CA PRO A 89 -17.58 3.59 -8.92
C PRO A 89 -16.15 3.81 -9.41
N VAL A 90 -15.29 2.80 -9.23
CA VAL A 90 -13.89 2.85 -9.66
C VAL A 90 -13.80 2.68 -11.18
N HIS A 91 -12.99 3.52 -11.83
CA HIS A 91 -12.71 3.39 -13.27
C HIS A 91 -11.93 2.10 -13.56
N ARG A 92 -12.12 1.52 -14.76
CA ARG A 92 -11.49 0.24 -15.14
C ARG A 92 -9.96 0.21 -14.96
N ASP A 93 -9.29 1.31 -15.29
CA ASP A 93 -7.82 1.39 -15.22
C ASP A 93 -7.37 1.40 -13.75
N THR A 94 -8.09 2.13 -12.91
CA THR A 94 -7.85 2.12 -11.46
C THR A 94 -8.14 0.75 -10.86
N ALA A 95 -9.21 0.07 -11.28
CA ALA A 95 -9.50 -1.29 -10.85
C ALA A 95 -8.37 -2.26 -11.23
N ALA A 96 -7.78 -2.11 -12.43
CA ALA A 96 -6.62 -2.89 -12.83
C ALA A 96 -5.40 -2.64 -11.93
N GLU A 97 -5.14 -1.40 -11.51
CA GLU A 97 -4.08 -1.09 -10.54
C GLU A 97 -4.36 -1.70 -9.16
N ILE A 98 -5.60 -1.61 -8.65
CA ILE A 98 -6.00 -2.25 -7.39
C ILE A 98 -5.83 -3.78 -7.49
N ARG A 99 -6.14 -4.37 -8.65
CA ARG A 99 -5.93 -5.80 -8.91
C ARG A 99 -4.45 -6.17 -8.90
N ARG A 100 -3.57 -5.36 -9.50
CA ARG A 100 -2.11 -5.55 -9.44
C ARG A 100 -1.62 -5.48 -8.00
N LEU A 101 -2.04 -4.46 -7.25
CA LEU A 101 -1.75 -4.34 -5.82
C LEU A 101 -2.17 -5.60 -5.03
N PHE A 102 -3.36 -6.13 -5.29
CA PHE A 102 -3.82 -7.38 -4.68
C PHE A 102 -2.86 -8.55 -4.99
N VAL A 103 -2.48 -8.75 -6.26
CA VAL A 103 -1.52 -9.81 -6.65
C VAL A 103 -0.20 -9.65 -5.89
N HIS A 104 0.33 -8.43 -5.84
CA HIS A 104 1.61 -8.16 -5.19
C HIS A 104 1.57 -8.44 -3.70
N CYS A 105 0.47 -8.09 -3.02
CA CYS A 105 0.25 -8.44 -1.62
C CYS A 105 0.24 -9.96 -1.39
N VAL A 106 -0.45 -10.72 -2.25
CA VAL A 106 -0.47 -12.20 -2.19
C VAL A 106 0.93 -12.77 -2.36
N GLN A 107 1.68 -12.30 -3.37
CA GLN A 107 3.03 -12.76 -3.65
C GLN A 107 3.99 -12.47 -2.49
N LEU A 108 3.97 -11.25 -1.95
CA LEU A 108 4.81 -10.88 -0.81
C LEU A 108 4.48 -11.70 0.43
N LEU A 109 3.20 -11.88 0.77
CA LEU A 109 2.80 -12.71 1.91
C LEU A 109 3.23 -14.18 1.73
N PHE A 110 3.12 -14.71 0.51
CA PHE A 110 3.57 -16.06 0.19
C PHE A 110 5.09 -16.22 0.37
N LEU A 111 5.88 -15.32 -0.22
CA LEU A 111 7.34 -15.31 -0.11
C LEU A 111 7.81 -15.18 1.34
N ARG A 112 7.19 -14.28 2.11
CA ARG A 112 7.52 -14.06 3.53
C ARG A 112 7.15 -15.27 4.39
N ARG A 113 6.01 -15.93 4.10
CA ARG A 113 5.61 -17.18 4.74
C ARG A 113 6.61 -18.31 4.44
N GLN A 114 7.10 -18.41 3.20
CA GLN A 114 8.12 -19.39 2.83
C GLN A 114 9.42 -19.21 3.63
N ARG A 115 9.87 -17.96 3.86
CA ARG A 115 11.03 -17.67 4.70
C ARG A 115 10.81 -18.00 6.18
N THR A 116 9.58 -17.84 6.66
CA THR A 116 9.22 -18.05 8.07
C THR A 116 9.02 -19.52 8.45
N LEU A 117 8.93 -20.44 7.49
CA LEU A 117 8.76 -21.88 7.75
C LEU A 117 9.94 -22.53 8.53
N ALA A 118 11.02 -21.79 8.81
CA ALA A 118 12.10 -22.20 9.71
C ALA A 118 11.85 -21.90 11.21
N GLY A 119 10.73 -21.25 11.58
CA GLY A 119 10.39 -20.97 12.98
C GLY A 119 8.95 -20.50 13.18
N THR A 120 8.27 -21.09 14.17
CA THR A 120 6.89 -20.86 14.69
C THR A 120 5.89 -20.00 13.84
N PRO A 121 4.72 -20.56 13.45
CA PRO A 121 3.83 -20.01 12.42
C PRO A 121 2.84 -18.95 12.94
N SER A 122 3.28 -17.71 13.15
CA SER A 122 2.33 -16.63 13.47
C SER A 122 2.44 -15.46 12.48
N LEU A 123 1.62 -15.51 11.42
CA LEU A 123 1.41 -14.43 10.43
C LEU A 123 1.01 -13.09 11.06
N LEU A 124 0.58 -13.08 12.32
CA LEU A 124 0.14 -11.88 13.04
C LEU A 124 1.22 -11.28 13.94
N ARG A 125 2.38 -11.93 14.10
CA ARG A 125 3.43 -11.43 14.99
C ARG A 125 4.21 -10.29 14.34
N ASN A 126 4.48 -10.40 13.05
CA ASN A 126 5.16 -9.36 12.31
C ASN A 126 4.19 -8.23 11.91
N PRO A 127 4.43 -6.96 12.29
CA PRO A 127 3.60 -5.82 11.89
C PRO A 127 3.51 -5.63 10.37
N VAL A 128 4.54 -6.03 9.62
CA VAL A 128 4.54 -6.02 8.15
C VAL A 128 3.46 -6.94 7.59
N ASP A 129 3.42 -8.18 8.05
CA ASP A 129 2.49 -9.18 7.53
C ASP A 129 1.04 -8.77 7.83
N ARG A 130 0.79 -8.18 9.00
CA ARG A 130 -0.51 -7.58 9.35
C ARG A 130 -0.92 -6.46 8.40
N SER A 131 0.02 -5.58 8.07
CA SER A 131 -0.22 -4.45 7.17
C SER A 131 -0.54 -4.93 5.74
N LEU A 132 0.23 -5.90 5.23
CA LEU A 132 -0.03 -6.54 3.94
C LEU A 132 -1.37 -7.29 3.92
N ALA A 133 -1.70 -8.01 5.00
CA ALA A 133 -2.97 -8.71 5.13
C ALA A 133 -4.16 -7.73 5.12
N LEU A 134 -4.02 -6.56 5.77
CA LEU A 134 -5.05 -5.52 5.75
C LEU A 134 -5.26 -4.96 4.34
N VAL A 135 -4.18 -4.62 3.62
CA VAL A 135 -4.28 -4.16 2.22
C VAL A 135 -4.90 -5.25 1.34
N LEU A 136 -4.53 -6.51 1.55
CA LEU A 136 -5.10 -7.66 0.83
C LEU A 136 -6.62 -7.78 1.05
N VAL A 137 -7.08 -7.64 2.29
CA VAL A 137 -8.52 -7.72 2.61
C VAL A 137 -9.28 -6.56 1.97
N VAL A 138 -8.77 -5.34 2.05
CA VAL A 138 -9.43 -4.16 1.47
C VAL A 138 -9.52 -4.29 -0.05
N THR A 139 -8.40 -4.59 -0.72
CA THR A 139 -8.38 -4.75 -2.18
C THR A 139 -9.23 -5.95 -2.63
N GLY A 140 -9.17 -7.07 -1.91
CA GLY A 140 -9.88 -8.29 -2.26
C GLY A 140 -11.39 -8.25 -2.03
N ARG A 141 -11.82 -7.75 -0.86
CA ARG A 141 -13.24 -7.78 -0.42
C ARG A 141 -13.98 -6.49 -0.70
N PHE A 142 -13.42 -5.33 -0.34
CA PHE A 142 -14.12 -4.05 -0.52
C PHE A 142 -14.14 -3.64 -2.00
N PHE A 143 -13.00 -3.77 -2.69
CA PHE A 143 -12.92 -3.46 -4.13
C PHE A 143 -13.24 -4.66 -5.04
N ASN A 144 -13.63 -5.82 -4.50
CA ASN A 144 -13.94 -7.03 -5.26
C ASN A 144 -12.83 -7.48 -6.23
N GLN A 145 -11.56 -7.31 -5.87
CA GLN A 145 -10.42 -7.76 -6.69
C GLN A 145 -9.94 -9.18 -6.36
N GLY A 146 -10.54 -9.80 -5.34
CA GLY A 146 -10.26 -11.18 -4.96
C GLY A 146 -10.87 -12.21 -5.91
N PRO A 147 -10.54 -13.50 -5.75
CA PRO A 147 -11.26 -14.56 -6.45
C PRO A 147 -12.76 -14.47 -6.11
N PRO A 148 -13.66 -14.79 -7.06
CA PRO A 148 -15.08 -14.82 -6.78
C PRO A 148 -15.33 -15.79 -5.61
N PRO A 149 -16.26 -15.45 -4.69
CA PRO A 149 -16.64 -16.39 -3.65
C PRO A 149 -17.11 -17.69 -4.32
N CYS A 150 -16.60 -18.83 -3.86
CA CYS A 150 -17.07 -20.11 -4.35
C CYS A 150 -18.60 -20.17 -4.14
N PRO A 151 -19.39 -20.50 -5.18
CA PRO A 151 -20.86 -20.49 -5.11
C PRO A 151 -21.45 -21.60 -4.22
N SER A 152 -20.63 -22.31 -3.44
CA SER A 152 -21.00 -23.53 -2.71
C SER A 152 -20.19 -23.70 -1.42
N CYS A 153 -20.40 -22.81 -0.46
CA CYS A 153 -20.08 -23.02 0.96
C CYS A 153 -21.32 -22.68 1.80
#